data_AF-A0A0S7ZWP8-F1
#
_entry.id   AF-A0A0S7ZWP8-F1
#
_cell.length_a   1.000
_cell.length_b   1.000
_cell.length_c   1.000
_cell.angle_alpha   90.00
_cell.angle_beta   90.00
_cell.angle_gamma   90.00
#
_symmetry.space_group_name_H-M   'P 1'
#
loop_
_entity.id
_entity.type
_entity.pdbx_description
1 polymer ?
#
loop_
_entity_poly.entity_id
_entity_poly.type
_entity_poly.pdbx_seq_one_letter_code
_entity_poly.pdbx_strand_id
1 'polypeptide(L)'
;MTHWTIEDTKQLYNIAHWGEGYFDINAQGHLTARPAGQGGFAVDLYELIDEINASDLSLPVLVRFTDILHHRIDRLNRAFAAAKATHAYQGVFTAVYPIKVNQQFSVVNEIISNPTHLVGLEAGSKSELMAV
;
A
#
# COMPACT_ATOMS: atom_id res chain seq x y z
N MET A 1 9.63 -7.50 -37.44
CA MET A 1 9.59 -6.79 -36.15
C MET A 1 8.84 -7.70 -35.19
N THR A 2 9.43 -8.07 -34.06
CA THR A 2 8.71 -8.82 -33.02
C THR A 2 7.60 -7.94 -32.47
N HIS A 3 6.39 -8.47 -32.36
CA HIS A 3 5.24 -7.73 -31.86
C HIS A 3 5.42 -7.55 -30.34
N TRP A 4 5.57 -6.31 -29.88
CA TRP A 4 5.69 -6.01 -28.45
C TRP A 4 4.38 -6.38 -27.74
N THR A 5 4.49 -7.07 -26.60
CA THR A 5 3.35 -7.54 -25.82
C THR A 5 3.31 -6.87 -24.45
N ILE A 6 2.17 -7.00 -23.75
CA ILE A 6 2.05 -6.55 -22.36
C ILE A 6 3.04 -7.28 -21.45
N GLU A 7 3.31 -8.55 -21.72
CA GLU A 7 4.26 -9.33 -20.91
C GLU A 7 5.68 -8.79 -21.07
N ASP A 8 6.07 -8.39 -22.28
CA ASP A 8 7.37 -7.73 -22.52
C ASP A 8 7.47 -6.43 -21.71
N THR A 9 6.40 -5.64 -21.62
CA THR A 9 6.36 -4.43 -20.77
C THR A 9 6.49 -4.78 -19.28
N LYS A 10 5.74 -5.77 -18.80
CA LYS A 10 5.78 -6.20 -17.39
C LYS A 10 7.17 -6.69 -17.00
N GLN A 11 7.83 -7.41 -17.90
CA GLN A 11 9.20 -7.90 -17.73
C GLN A 11 10.21 -6.73 -17.79
N LEU A 12 10.10 -5.84 -18.78
CA LEU A 12 11.00 -4.70 -18.94
C LEU A 12 11.02 -3.82 -17.67
N TYR A 13 9.84 -3.52 -17.12
CA TYR A 13 9.71 -2.70 -15.91
C TYR A 13 9.73 -3.50 -14.60
N ASN A 14 9.93 -4.82 -14.68
CA ASN A 14 9.97 -5.74 -13.54
C ASN A 14 8.82 -5.57 -12.55
N ILE A 15 7.60 -5.32 -13.04
CA ILE A 15 6.43 -4.99 -12.21
C ILE A 15 6.18 -6.07 -11.15
N ALA A 16 6.37 -7.34 -11.50
CA ALA A 16 6.18 -8.46 -10.57
C ALA A 16 7.10 -8.42 -9.33
N HIS A 17 8.25 -7.74 -9.39
CA HIS A 17 9.25 -7.73 -8.33
C HIS A 17 8.97 -6.67 -7.26
N TRP A 18 8.37 -5.54 -7.65
CA TRP A 18 8.11 -4.41 -6.74
C TRP A 18 6.62 -4.12 -6.55
N GLY A 19 5.77 -4.52 -7.50
CA GLY A 19 4.34 -4.23 -7.47
C GLY A 19 3.60 -4.97 -6.36
N GLU A 20 4.16 -6.09 -5.86
CA GLU A 20 3.66 -6.85 -4.70
C GLU A 20 2.15 -7.19 -4.76
N GLY A 21 1.60 -7.33 -5.98
CA GLY A 21 0.17 -7.57 -6.21
C GLY A 21 -0.72 -6.32 -6.12
N TYR A 22 -0.17 -5.17 -5.73
CA TYR A 22 -0.84 -3.87 -5.74
C TYR A 22 -0.76 -3.17 -7.09
N PHE A 23 0.33 -3.35 -7.84
CA PHE A 23 0.51 -2.69 -9.14
C PHE A 23 0.70 -3.71 -10.26
N ASP A 24 0.08 -3.44 -11.41
CA ASP A 24 0.10 -4.33 -12.56
C ASP A 24 -0.28 -3.59 -13.85
N ILE A 25 -0.13 -4.22 -15.02
CA ILE A 25 -0.55 -3.68 -16.32
C ILE A 25 -1.77 -4.45 -16.82
N ASN A 26 -2.83 -3.72 -17.21
CA ASN A 26 -4.07 -4.31 -17.73
C ASN A 26 -3.99 -4.68 -19.23
N ALA A 27 -5.10 -5.20 -19.79
CA ALA A 27 -5.19 -5.63 -21.18
C ALA A 27 -5.09 -4.47 -22.20
N GLN A 28 -5.30 -3.24 -21.75
CA GLN A 28 -5.18 -2.01 -22.54
C GLN A 28 -3.75 -1.46 -22.53
N GLY A 29 -2.86 -2.03 -21.69
CA GLY A 29 -1.50 -1.55 -21.51
C GLY A 29 -1.35 -0.43 -20.49
N HIS A 30 -2.38 -0.14 -19.69
CA HIS A 30 -2.35 0.89 -18.66
C HIS A 30 -1.87 0.33 -17.32
N LEU A 31 -1.24 1.20 -16.50
CA LEU A 31 -0.87 0.88 -15.13
C LEU A 31 -2.12 0.87 -14.25
N THR A 32 -2.25 -0.18 -13.44
CA THR A 32 -3.37 -0.36 -12.50
C THR A 32 -2.88 -0.45 -11.07
N ALA A 33 -3.69 0.04 -10.14
CA ALA A 33 -3.52 -0.12 -8.70
C ALA A 33 -4.64 -0.98 -8.13
N ARG A 34 -4.32 -1.94 -7.25
CA ARG A 34 -5.24 -2.84 -6.55
C ARG A 34 -5.07 -2.64 -5.05
N PRO A 35 -5.79 -1.69 -4.43
CA PRO A 35 -5.50 -1.30 -3.05
C PRO A 35 -5.64 -2.44 -2.02
N ALA A 36 -6.56 -3.37 -2.26
CA ALA A 36 -6.77 -4.56 -1.44
C ALA A 36 -5.82 -5.74 -1.77
N GLY A 37 -4.86 -5.56 -2.68
CA GLY A 37 -3.96 -6.62 -3.16
C GLY A 37 -4.53 -7.47 -4.29
N GLN A 38 -3.88 -8.61 -4.56
CA GLN A 38 -4.22 -9.49 -5.67
C GLN A 38 -5.67 -10.02 -5.56
N GLY A 39 -6.42 -9.93 -6.67
CA GLY A 39 -7.84 -10.32 -6.71
C GLY A 39 -8.80 -9.25 -6.20
N GLY A 40 -8.30 -8.12 -5.67
CA GLY A 40 -9.10 -6.95 -5.35
C GLY A 40 -9.50 -6.14 -6.59
N PHE A 41 -10.38 -5.15 -6.39
CA PHE A 41 -10.75 -4.18 -7.41
C PHE A 41 -9.51 -3.44 -7.93
N ALA A 42 -9.45 -3.25 -9.24
CA ALA A 42 -8.35 -2.56 -9.92
C ALA A 42 -8.80 -1.17 -10.36
N VAL A 43 -8.01 -0.16 -10.03
CA VAL A 43 -8.13 1.21 -10.50
C VAL A 43 -7.18 1.38 -11.67
N ASP A 44 -7.69 1.75 -12.84
CA ASP A 44 -6.86 2.17 -13.96
C ASP A 44 -6.34 3.59 -13.71
N LEU A 45 -5.01 3.74 -13.63
CA LEU A 45 -4.40 5.03 -13.31
C LEU A 45 -4.46 6.01 -14.48
N TYR A 46 -4.60 5.54 -15.72
CA TYR A 46 -4.81 6.42 -16.87
C TYR A 46 -6.20 7.05 -16.80
N GLU A 47 -7.23 6.22 -16.60
CA GLU A 47 -8.62 6.69 -16.46
C GLU A 47 -8.79 7.60 -15.24
N LEU A 48 -8.15 7.26 -14.11
CA LEU A 48 -8.16 8.10 -12.91
C LEU A 48 -7.60 9.51 -13.16
N ILE A 49 -6.54 9.63 -13.96
CA ILE A 49 -5.94 10.93 -14.28
C ILE A 49 -6.86 11.74 -15.19
N ASP A 50 -7.55 11.10 -16.12
CA ASP A 50 -8.57 11.75 -16.96
C ASP A 50 -9.74 12.28 -16.10
N GLU A 51 -10.20 11.51 -15.11
CA GLU A 51 -11.23 11.93 -14.16
C GLU A 51 -10.78 13.11 -13.28
N ILE A 52 -9.53 13.09 -12.80
CA ILE A 52 -8.94 14.18 -12.03
C ILE A 52 -8.91 15.48 -12.85
N ASN A 53 -8.44 15.40 -14.09
CA ASN A 53 -8.38 16.56 -15.00
C ASN A 53 -9.78 17.12 -15.30
N ALA A 54 -10.78 16.23 -15.44
CA ALA A 54 -12.18 16.63 -15.62
C ALA A 54 -12.82 17.27 -14.36
N SER A 55 -12.20 17.09 -13.19
CA SER A 55 -12.67 17.61 -11.90
C SER A 55 -12.03 18.96 -11.53
N ASP A 56 -11.50 19.70 -12.50
CA ASP A 56 -10.79 20.99 -12.33
C ASP A 56 -9.57 20.92 -11.39
N LEU A 57 -9.01 19.73 -11.18
CA LEU A 57 -7.74 19.54 -10.47
C LEU A 57 -6.59 19.51 -11.49
N SER A 58 -5.55 20.31 -11.25
CA SER A 58 -4.36 20.32 -12.09
C SER A 58 -3.27 19.39 -11.55
N LEU A 59 -2.55 18.76 -12.48
CA LEU A 59 -1.34 17.99 -12.16
C LEU A 59 -0.19 18.95 -11.77
N PRO A 60 0.74 18.52 -10.88
CA PRO A 60 0.88 17.17 -10.31
C PRO A 60 -0.06 16.90 -9.13
N VAL A 61 -0.61 15.67 -9.07
CA VAL A 61 -1.45 15.18 -7.96
C VAL A 61 -0.79 13.99 -7.27
N LEU A 62 -0.93 13.91 -5.96
CA LEU A 62 -0.50 12.76 -5.14
C LEU A 62 -1.72 11.92 -4.75
N VAL A 63 -1.90 10.78 -5.41
CA VAL A 63 -2.95 9.82 -5.07
C VAL A 63 -2.47 8.90 -3.94
N ARG A 64 -3.32 8.73 -2.91
CA ARG A 64 -3.05 7.82 -1.77
C ARG A 64 -4.10 6.72 -1.74
N PHE A 65 -3.65 5.47 -1.76
CA PHE A 65 -4.50 4.30 -1.59
C PHE A 65 -4.40 3.81 -0.14
N THR A 66 -5.26 4.28 0.74
CA THR A 66 -5.20 3.98 2.18
C THR A 66 -5.45 2.50 2.49
N ASP A 67 -6.25 1.81 1.68
CA ASP A 67 -6.46 0.36 1.81
C ASP A 67 -5.16 -0.46 1.65
N ILE A 68 -4.16 0.06 0.93
CA ILE A 68 -2.84 -0.58 0.88
C ILE A 68 -2.22 -0.59 2.27
N LEU A 69 -2.36 0.49 3.04
CA LEU A 69 -1.86 0.57 4.42
C LEU A 69 -2.51 -0.52 5.28
N HIS A 70 -3.84 -0.64 5.21
CA HIS A 70 -4.57 -1.69 5.93
C HIS A 70 -4.11 -3.09 5.53
N HIS A 71 -4.02 -3.36 4.22
CA HIS A 71 -3.57 -4.67 3.73
C HIS A 71 -2.13 -4.99 4.14
N ARG A 72 -1.24 -3.99 4.21
CA ARG A 72 0.16 -4.18 4.69
C ARG A 72 0.22 -4.50 6.18
N ILE A 73 -0.60 -3.85 7.00
CA ILE A 73 -0.69 -4.14 8.45
C ILE A 73 -1.19 -5.57 8.66
N ASP A 74 -2.22 -5.99 7.94
CA ASP A 74 -2.76 -7.35 8.03
C ASP A 74 -1.73 -8.39 7.57
N ARG A 75 -1.03 -8.11 6.46
CA ARG A 75 0.04 -8.99 5.97
C ARG A 75 1.18 -9.14 6.99
N LEU A 76 1.61 -8.06 7.63
CA LEU A 76 2.64 -8.08 8.67
C LEU A 76 2.21 -8.94 9.86
N ASN A 77 1.01 -8.70 10.38
CA ASN A 77 0.47 -9.46 11.51
C ASN A 77 0.31 -10.95 11.17
N ARG A 78 -0.19 -11.29 9.98
CA ARG A 78 -0.28 -12.68 9.52
C ARG A 78 1.08 -13.37 9.42
N ALA A 79 2.11 -12.67 8.94
CA ALA A 79 3.45 -13.23 8.86
C ALA A 79 4.01 -13.56 10.25
N PHE A 80 3.87 -12.66 11.22
CA PHE A 80 4.27 -12.93 12.61
C PHE A 80 3.43 -14.02 13.27
N ALA A 81 2.12 -14.08 13.01
CA ALA A 81 1.26 -15.15 13.51
C ALA A 81 1.68 -16.52 12.97
N ALA A 82 2.01 -16.62 11.68
CA ALA A 82 2.51 -17.85 11.06
C ALA A 82 3.85 -18.30 11.65
N ALA A 83 4.79 -17.37 11.83
CA ALA A 83 6.07 -17.65 12.48
C ALA A 83 5.90 -18.09 13.93
N LYS A 84 5.03 -17.40 14.69
CA LYS A 84 4.68 -17.76 16.08
C LYS A 84 4.16 -19.19 16.17
N ALA A 85 3.23 -19.57 15.29
CA ALA A 85 2.68 -20.92 15.24
C ALA A 85 3.75 -21.98 14.90
N THR A 86 4.60 -21.69 13.92
CA THR A 86 5.69 -22.58 13.48
C THR A 86 6.70 -22.85 14.58
N HIS A 87 7.01 -21.84 15.40
CA HIS A 87 8.01 -21.93 16.46
C HIS A 87 7.43 -22.16 17.87
N ALA A 88 6.11 -22.39 17.98
CA ALA A 88 5.39 -22.50 19.25
C ALA A 88 5.70 -21.35 20.25
N TYR A 89 6.00 -20.16 19.72
CA TYR A 89 6.32 -19.00 20.54
C TYR A 89 5.08 -18.53 21.29
N GLN A 90 5.19 -18.26 22.59
CA GLN A 90 4.02 -17.94 23.42
C GLN A 90 3.74 -16.42 23.50
N GLY A 91 4.73 -15.58 23.20
CA GLY A 91 4.58 -14.13 23.24
C GLY A 91 3.60 -13.58 22.19
N VAL A 92 3.16 -12.35 22.39
CA VAL A 92 2.27 -11.63 21.46
C VAL A 92 3.11 -10.67 20.62
N PHE A 93 2.78 -10.61 19.33
CA PHE A 93 3.32 -9.59 18.43
C PHE A 93 2.37 -8.40 18.38
N THR A 94 2.92 -7.20 18.50
CA THR A 94 2.20 -5.93 18.31
C THR A 94 3.02 -5.09 17.35
N ALA A 95 2.42 -4.65 16.24
CA ALA A 95 3.06 -3.74 15.32
C ALA A 95 3.15 -2.34 15.93
N VAL A 96 4.26 -1.64 15.69
CA VAL A 96 4.45 -0.24 16.08
C VAL A 96 4.89 0.56 14.85
N TYR A 97 4.17 1.62 14.52
CA TYR A 97 4.46 2.49 13.39
C TYR A 97 5.27 3.72 13.83
N PRO A 98 6.50 3.90 13.32
CA PRO A 98 7.32 5.06 13.62
C PRO A 98 6.87 6.27 12.80
N ILE A 99 6.20 7.24 13.45
CA ILE A 99 5.56 8.36 12.72
C ILE A 99 6.57 9.25 11.99
N LYS A 100 7.84 9.21 12.39
CA LYS A 100 8.95 9.91 11.72
C LYS A 100 9.07 9.62 10.23
N VAL A 101 8.55 8.48 9.76
CA VAL A 101 8.60 8.07 8.34
C VAL A 101 7.58 8.86 7.51
N ASN A 102 6.39 9.11 8.06
CA ASN A 102 5.36 9.94 7.46
C ASN A 102 4.36 10.38 8.53
N GLN A 103 4.44 11.66 8.94
CA GLN A 103 3.65 12.28 10.00
C GLN A 103 2.27 12.79 9.53
N GLN A 104 1.91 12.60 8.25
CA GLN A 104 0.65 13.09 7.72
C GLN A 104 -0.53 12.44 8.45
N PHE A 105 -1.44 13.27 8.99
CA PHE A 105 -2.58 12.79 9.76
C PHE A 105 -3.40 11.75 8.99
N SER A 106 -3.63 11.95 7.69
CA SER A 106 -4.37 11.00 6.85
C SER A 106 -3.70 9.63 6.71
N VAL A 107 -2.39 9.52 6.94
CA VAL A 107 -1.67 8.23 6.93
C VAL A 107 -1.68 7.62 8.32
N VAL A 108 -1.36 8.41 9.34
CA VAL A 108 -1.33 7.93 10.73
C VAL A 108 -2.72 7.47 11.17
N ASN A 109 -3.76 8.23 10.83
CA ASN A 109 -5.16 7.90 11.15
C ASN A 109 -5.58 6.53 10.59
N GLU A 110 -5.24 6.25 9.33
CA GLU A 110 -5.57 4.96 8.69
C GLU A 110 -4.77 3.81 9.32
N ILE A 111 -3.51 4.06 9.71
CA ILE A 111 -2.70 3.04 10.38
C ILE A 111 -3.30 2.64 11.74
N ILE A 112 -3.75 3.61 12.55
CA ILE A 112 -4.35 3.33 13.87
C ILE A 112 -5.80 2.85 13.76
N SER A 113 -6.51 3.20 12.68
CA SER A 113 -7.91 2.82 12.44
C SER A 113 -8.05 1.46 11.73
N ASN A 114 -6.97 0.68 11.61
CA ASN A 114 -7.05 -0.65 11.04
C ASN A 114 -8.11 -1.50 11.78
N PRO A 115 -9.06 -2.11 11.06
CA PRO A 115 -10.21 -2.77 11.67
C PRO A 115 -9.87 -4.12 12.35
N THR A 116 -8.72 -4.70 12.02
CA THR A 116 -8.35 -6.08 12.38
C THR A 116 -7.29 -6.14 13.46
N HIS A 117 -6.35 -5.19 13.46
CA HIS A 117 -5.15 -5.22 14.29
C HIS A 117 -4.87 -3.87 14.93
N LEU A 118 -4.59 -3.89 16.23
CA LEU A 118 -4.09 -2.72 16.95
C LEU A 118 -2.64 -2.44 16.55
N VAL A 119 -2.34 -1.18 16.23
CA VAL A 119 -1.00 -0.70 15.89
C VAL A 119 -0.63 0.40 16.87
N GLY A 120 0.52 0.25 17.54
CA GLY A 120 1.09 1.31 18.37
C GLY A 120 1.79 2.39 17.54
N LEU A 121 2.02 3.56 18.12
CA LEU A 121 2.79 4.63 17.51
C LEU A 121 4.13 4.81 18.23
N GLU A 122 5.20 5.04 17.47
CA GLU A 122 6.51 5.41 18.00
C GLU A 122 6.83 6.86 17.64
N ALA A 123 7.32 7.59 18.63
CA ALA A 123 7.78 8.97 18.52
C ALA A 123 9.23 9.06 18.98
N GLY A 124 10.09 9.64 18.15
CA GLY A 124 11.53 9.80 18.41
C GLY A 124 11.92 11.18 18.92
N SER A 125 10.97 12.12 19.01
CA SER A 125 11.21 13.50 19.46
C SER A 125 10.04 14.08 20.24
N LYS A 126 10.29 15.18 20.96
CA LYS A 126 9.23 15.90 21.70
C LYS A 126 8.10 16.38 20.79
N SER A 127 8.41 16.89 19.60
CA SER A 127 7.41 17.34 18.63
C SER A 127 6.58 16.18 18.08
N GLU A 128 7.21 15.03 17.85
CA GLU A 128 6.49 13.82 17.42
C GLU A 128 5.59 13.28 18.54
N LEU A 129 6.05 13.28 19.79
CA LEU A 129 5.23 12.86 20.93
C LEU A 129 3.99 13.75 21.12
N MET A 130 4.06 15.04 20.78
CA MET A 130 2.90 15.93 20.84
C MET A 130 1.91 15.72 19.69
N ALA A 131 2.34 15.06 18.60
CA ALA A 131 1.52 14.80 17.42
C ALA A 131 0.83 13.42 17.47
N VAL A 132 1.37 12.49 18.27
CA VAL A 132 0.80 11.17 18.61
C VAL A 132 -0.26 11.32 19.70
#